data_AF-A0A2M7GDN2-F1
#
_entry.id   AF-A0A2M7GDN2-F1
#
_cell.length_a   1.000
_cell.length_b   1.000
_cell.length_c   1.000
_cell.angle_alpha   90.00
_cell.angle_beta   90.00
_cell.angle_gamma   90.00
#
_symmetry.space_group_name_H-M   'P 1'
#
loop_
_entity.id
_entity.type
_entity.pdbx_description
1 polymer ?
#
loop_
_entity_poly.entity_id
_entity_poly.type
_entity_poly.pdbx_seq_one_letter_code
_entity_poly.pdbx_strand_id
1 'polypeptide(L)'
;MKERFRDFFDPSRSIPLFIIGTAALALGLQALYDFANNPSQFQGGYWIAIAFLVIAIAIITHSWRKSHWIGWVGIREELKPNPRKGLIVLVGPTEASAPASIDYHLPALQFCWLIATVESLKTATKLYDDYREKAPHIYWGAPNYVVDPDQIQSTYDMVVKILEVEAVNAGLKSSDLIADMTGGTKPMTTGMGLACMARNLDMEYMKAPRDSTGQIIRGAKVEPIRIDTTFIPAAKPFGE
;
A
#
# COMPACT_ATOMS: atom_id res chain seq x y z
N MET A 1 -9.10 21.83 17.87
CA MET A 1 -8.59 21.97 19.27
C MET A 1 -9.42 21.18 20.28
N LYS A 2 -10.77 21.25 20.26
CA LYS A 2 -11.65 20.50 21.18
C LYS A 2 -11.54 18.97 21.12
N GLU A 3 -11.44 18.38 19.93
CA GLU A 3 -11.34 16.90 19.80
C GLU A 3 -10.03 16.37 20.39
N ARG A 4 -8.92 17.09 20.22
CA ARG A 4 -7.60 16.66 20.70
C ARG A 4 -7.38 16.86 22.21
N PHE A 5 -8.21 17.68 22.86
CA PHE A 5 -8.23 17.75 24.32
C PHE A 5 -8.87 16.49 24.92
N ARG A 6 -9.83 15.88 24.22
CA ARG A 6 -10.42 14.60 24.66
C ARG A 6 -9.43 13.46 24.61
N ASP A 7 -8.50 13.45 23.65
CA ASP A 7 -7.43 12.44 23.56
C ASP A 7 -6.58 12.33 24.83
N PHE A 8 -6.47 13.42 25.59
CA PHE A 8 -5.69 13.48 26.82
C PHE A 8 -6.42 12.92 28.04
N PHE A 9 -7.74 12.80 27.97
CA PHE A 9 -8.61 12.31 29.04
C PHE A 9 -9.38 11.05 28.64
N ASP A 10 -9.03 10.44 27.50
CA ASP A 10 -9.62 9.20 27.01
C ASP A 10 -8.65 8.03 27.16
N PRO A 11 -8.84 7.15 28.16
CA PRO A 11 -7.97 6.01 28.40
C PRO A 11 -8.02 4.97 27.27
N SER A 12 -9.04 5.02 26.39
CA SER A 12 -9.17 4.08 25.27
C SER A 12 -8.18 4.33 24.14
N ARG A 13 -7.68 5.57 24.00
CA ARG A 13 -6.73 5.95 22.94
C ARG A 13 -5.28 5.77 23.35
N SER A 14 -4.94 6.13 24.60
CA SER A 14 -3.57 5.99 25.11
C SER A 14 -3.50 6.08 26.63
N ILE A 15 -3.29 4.94 27.29
CA ILE A 15 -3.14 4.84 28.75
C ILE A 15 -2.04 5.79 29.28
N PRO A 16 -0.84 5.89 28.67
CA PRO A 16 0.20 6.80 29.16
C PRO A 16 -0.20 8.29 29.08
N LEU A 17 -0.85 8.72 27.99
CA LEU A 17 -1.30 10.11 27.85
C LEU A 17 -2.41 10.45 28.84
N PHE A 18 -3.32 9.50 29.10
CA PHE A 18 -4.36 9.63 30.11
C PHE A 18 -3.78 9.84 31.53
N ILE A 19 -2.77 9.06 31.90
CA ILE A 19 -2.08 9.18 33.20
C ILE A 19 -1.39 10.55 33.31
N ILE A 20 -0.65 10.95 32.28
CA ILE A 20 0.06 12.25 32.25
C ILE A 20 -0.93 13.42 32.32
N GLY A 21 -2.03 13.33 31.57
CA GLY A 21 -3.09 14.33 31.55
C GLY A 21 -3.79 14.52 32.89
N THR A 22 -4.16 13.41 33.50
CA THR A 22 -4.83 13.40 34.81
C THR A 22 -3.90 13.94 35.90
N ALA A 23 -2.62 13.54 35.89
CA ALA A 23 -1.63 14.04 36.83
C ALA A 23 -1.37 15.54 36.68
N ALA A 24 -1.25 16.04 35.44
CA ALA A 24 -1.07 17.47 35.17
C ALA A 24 -2.29 18.30 35.62
N LEU A 25 -3.51 17.79 35.38
CA LEU A 25 -4.74 18.45 35.82
C LEU A 25 -4.84 18.50 37.35
N ALA A 26 -4.53 17.40 38.04
CA ALA A 26 -4.55 17.33 39.50
C ALA A 26 -3.56 18.31 40.14
N LEU A 27 -2.32 18.37 39.62
CA LEU A 27 -1.30 19.30 40.08
C LEU A 27 -1.69 20.76 39.80
N GLY A 28 -2.30 21.03 38.65
CA GLY A 28 -2.81 22.37 38.32
C GLY A 28 -3.94 22.83 39.25
N LEU A 29 -4.88 21.94 39.57
CA LEU A 29 -5.96 22.21 40.52
C LEU A 29 -5.43 22.46 41.93
N GLN A 30 -4.46 21.66 42.37
CA GLN A 30 -3.82 21.85 43.68
C GLN A 30 -3.11 23.20 43.75
N ALA A 31 -2.33 23.55 42.72
CA ALA A 31 -1.64 24.84 42.65
C ALA A 31 -2.61 26.03 42.66
N LEU A 32 -3.75 25.89 41.97
CA LEU A 32 -4.81 26.90 41.96
C LEU A 32 -5.49 27.04 43.33
N TYR A 33 -5.75 25.92 44.00
CA TYR A 33 -6.31 25.89 45.35
C TYR A 33 -5.38 26.56 46.37
N ASP A 34 -4.09 26.23 46.32
CA ASP A 34 -3.08 26.81 47.21
C ASP A 34 -2.92 28.32 46.96
N PHE A 35 -2.96 28.74 45.69
CA PHE A 35 -2.91 30.17 45.33
C PHE A 35 -4.16 30.92 45.80
N ALA A 36 -5.35 30.34 45.66
CA ALA A 36 -6.60 30.96 46.07
C ALA A 36 -6.67 31.16 47.59
N ASN A 37 -6.13 30.22 48.37
CA ASN A 37 -6.18 30.27 49.82
C ASN A 37 -5.01 31.04 50.44
N ASN A 38 -3.82 31.02 49.84
CA ASN A 38 -2.61 31.62 50.41
C ASN A 38 -1.74 32.29 49.32
N PRO A 39 -2.21 33.39 48.70
CA PRO A 39 -1.54 33.99 47.53
C PRO A 39 -0.16 34.59 47.80
N SER A 40 0.19 34.86 49.07
CA SER A 40 1.45 35.53 49.47
C SER A 40 2.57 34.57 49.86
N GLN A 41 2.30 33.27 50.00
CA GLN A 41 3.32 32.26 50.33
C GLN A 41 3.61 31.39 49.12
N PHE A 42 4.63 31.79 48.35
CA PHE A 42 5.15 30.98 47.25
C PHE A 42 5.89 29.75 47.81
N GLN A 43 5.15 28.68 48.10
CA GLN A 43 5.70 27.43 48.63
C GLN A 43 6.43 26.64 47.52
N GLY A 44 7.44 25.85 47.88
CA GLY A 44 8.31 25.14 46.93
C GLY A 44 7.61 24.21 45.92
N GLY A 45 6.34 23.84 46.17
CA GLY A 45 5.54 23.01 45.27
C GLY A 45 5.27 23.63 43.88
N TYR A 46 5.28 24.95 43.75
CA TYR A 46 5.02 25.62 42.46
C TYR A 46 6.07 25.30 41.40
N TRP A 47 7.34 25.14 41.79
CA TRP A 47 8.42 24.79 40.85
C TRP A 47 8.24 23.40 40.26
N ILE A 48 7.75 22.44 41.07
CA ILE A 48 7.46 21.08 40.62
C ILE A 48 6.28 21.09 39.63
N ALA A 49 5.22 21.85 39.93
CA ALA A 49 4.08 21.98 39.03
C ALA A 49 4.46 22.60 37.67
N ILE A 50 5.30 23.65 37.67
CA ILE A 50 5.81 24.28 36.45
C ILE A 50 6.68 23.30 35.65
N ALA A 51 7.56 22.53 36.30
CA ALA A 51 8.40 21.55 35.62
C ALA A 51 7.56 20.47 34.92
N PHE A 52 6.52 19.94 35.57
CA PHE A 52 5.61 18.97 34.96
C PHE A 52 4.82 19.56 33.78
N LEU A 53 4.36 20.81 33.90
CA LEU A 53 3.67 21.51 32.82
C LEU A 53 4.56 21.65 31.58
N VAL A 54 5.83 22.04 31.77
CA VAL A 54 6.81 22.18 30.69
C VAL A 54 7.10 20.84 30.02
N ILE A 55 7.27 19.77 30.80
CA ILE A 55 7.47 18.41 30.26
C ILE A 55 6.25 17.96 29.46
N ALA A 56 5.03 18.19 29.96
CA ALA A 56 3.81 17.87 29.24
C ALA A 56 3.72 18.65 27.92
N ILE A 57 3.99 19.95 27.92
CA ILE A 57 4.02 20.79 26.70
C ILE A 57 5.11 20.30 25.72
N ALA A 58 6.27 19.90 26.21
CA ALA A 58 7.36 19.36 25.38
C ALA A 58 6.97 18.01 24.73
N ILE A 59 6.33 17.11 25.47
CA ILE A 59 5.80 15.84 24.94
C ILE A 59 4.69 16.10 23.93
N ILE A 60 3.80 17.07 24.20
CA ILE A 60 2.73 17.49 23.29
C ILE A 60 3.31 18.03 21.99
N THR A 61 4.23 18.98 22.06
CA THR A 61 4.86 19.57 20.86
C THR A 61 5.69 18.56 20.09
N HIS A 62 6.40 17.64 20.77
CA HIS A 62 7.13 16.56 20.12
C HIS A 62 6.19 15.57 19.40
N SER A 63 5.10 15.17 20.05
CA SER A 63 4.09 14.28 19.44
C SER A 63 3.32 14.94 18.30
N TRP A 64 3.00 16.24 18.42
CA TRP A 64 2.39 17.05 17.36
C TRP A 64 3.30 17.16 16.14
N ARG A 65 4.60 17.41 16.36
CA ARG A 65 5.59 17.53 15.29
C ARG A 65 5.81 16.18 14.58
N LYS A 66 5.83 15.07 15.33
CA LYS A 66 5.89 13.71 14.75
C LYS A 66 4.63 13.36 13.96
N SER A 67 3.44 13.77 14.43
CA SER A 67 2.17 13.48 13.74
C SER A 67 1.93 14.35 12.49
N HIS A 68 2.52 15.55 12.40
CA HIS A 68 2.44 16.39 11.20
C HIS A 68 3.45 16.02 10.11
N TRP A 69 4.41 15.13 10.40
CA TRP A 69 5.42 14.65 9.42
C TRP A 69 5.02 13.34 8.74
N ILE A 70 3.94 12.68 9.18
CA ILE A 70 3.40 11.47 8.56
C ILE A 70 2.31 11.91 7.59
N GLY A 71 2.64 12.08 6.30
CA GLY A 71 1.60 12.30 5.29
C GLY A 71 2.00 13.04 4.02
N TRP A 72 3.26 13.43 3.83
CA TRP A 72 3.67 13.90 2.51
C TRP A 72 3.98 12.72 1.61
N VAL A 73 2.98 12.33 0.83
CA VAL A 73 3.12 11.37 -0.26
C VAL A 73 3.79 12.11 -1.40
N GLY A 74 5.12 11.97 -1.50
CA GLY A 74 5.81 12.37 -2.71
C GLY A 74 5.41 11.39 -3.82
N ILE A 75 4.39 11.75 -4.61
CA ILE A 75 4.07 11.02 -5.84
C ILE A 75 5.27 11.21 -6.76
N ARG A 76 6.11 10.19 -6.87
CA ARG A 76 7.24 10.21 -7.81
C ARG A 76 6.70 10.24 -9.23
N GLU A 77 7.44 10.91 -10.12
CA GLU A 77 7.16 10.88 -11.56
C GLU A 77 7.04 9.43 -12.05
N GLU A 78 6.21 9.22 -13.06
CA GLU A 78 5.92 7.91 -13.63
C GLU A 78 7.21 7.17 -14.04
N LEU A 79 7.58 6.15 -13.28
CA LEU A 79 8.79 5.37 -13.51
C LEU A 79 8.51 4.23 -14.49
N LYS A 80 9.31 4.10 -15.55
CA LYS A 80 9.30 2.90 -16.38
C LYS A 80 10.02 1.75 -15.64
N PRO A 81 9.42 0.56 -15.52
CA PRO A 81 10.09 -0.59 -14.92
C PRO A 81 11.18 -1.12 -15.85
N ASN A 82 12.23 -1.73 -15.31
CA ASN A 82 13.15 -2.52 -16.13
C ASN A 82 12.47 -3.84 -16.53
N PRO A 83 12.81 -4.45 -17.69
CA PRO A 83 12.42 -5.81 -18.01
C PRO A 83 12.75 -6.79 -16.86
N ARG A 84 11.89 -7.78 -16.63
CA ARG A 84 11.90 -8.67 -15.46
C ARG A 84 11.86 -10.11 -15.93
N LYS A 85 12.40 -11.02 -15.12
CA LYS A 85 12.45 -12.46 -15.46
C LYS A 85 11.12 -13.16 -15.22
N GLY A 86 10.34 -12.69 -14.26
CA GLY A 86 8.99 -13.19 -14.03
C GLY A 86 7.94 -12.10 -14.15
N LEU A 87 6.82 -12.43 -14.79
CA LEU A 87 5.68 -11.55 -14.99
C LEU A 87 4.40 -12.26 -14.55
N ILE A 88 3.61 -11.62 -13.69
CA ILE A 88 2.27 -12.10 -13.30
C ILE A 88 1.25 -11.16 -13.94
N VAL A 89 0.37 -11.67 -14.81
CA VAL A 89 -0.57 -10.86 -15.59
C VAL A 89 -2.01 -11.22 -15.24
N LEU A 90 -2.83 -10.21 -14.94
CA LEU A 90 -4.29 -10.38 -14.93
C LEU A 90 -4.83 -10.33 -16.35
N VAL A 91 -5.44 -11.42 -16.80
CA VAL A 91 -6.03 -11.51 -18.13
C VAL A 91 -7.48 -11.04 -18.07
N GLY A 92 -7.80 -10.03 -18.87
CA GLY A 92 -9.18 -9.57 -19.06
C GLY A 92 -9.89 -10.34 -20.20
N PRO A 93 -11.18 -10.05 -20.44
CA PRO A 93 -11.93 -10.65 -21.56
C PRO A 93 -11.35 -10.32 -22.95
N THR A 94 -10.51 -9.29 -23.05
CA THR A 94 -9.84 -8.88 -24.29
C THR A 94 -8.33 -8.82 -24.09
N GLU A 95 -7.58 -8.88 -25.19
CA GLU A 95 -6.10 -8.82 -25.19
C GLU A 95 -5.55 -7.39 -25.07
N ALA A 96 -6.33 -6.41 -24.59
CA ALA A 96 -5.99 -5.00 -24.80
C ALA A 96 -4.64 -4.56 -24.19
N SER A 97 -4.19 -5.16 -23.08
CA SER A 97 -2.97 -4.75 -22.37
C SER A 97 -1.93 -5.86 -22.21
N ALA A 98 -2.36 -7.11 -22.04
CA ALA A 98 -1.48 -8.23 -21.72
C ALA A 98 -0.36 -8.47 -22.75
N PRO A 99 -0.61 -8.47 -24.08
CA PRO A 99 0.45 -8.58 -25.09
C PRO A 99 1.53 -7.51 -24.92
N ALA A 100 1.13 -6.25 -24.69
CA ALA A 100 2.07 -5.15 -24.59
C ALA A 100 2.96 -5.24 -23.33
N SER A 101 2.43 -5.72 -22.21
CA SER A 101 3.24 -5.99 -21.01
C SER A 101 4.19 -7.17 -21.26
N ILE A 102 3.70 -8.28 -21.82
CA ILE A 102 4.54 -9.45 -22.13
C ILE A 102 5.67 -9.04 -23.10
N ASP A 103 5.35 -8.39 -24.22
CA ASP A 103 6.31 -7.91 -25.22
C ASP A 103 7.38 -7.00 -24.61
N TYR A 104 7.00 -6.14 -23.65
CA TYR A 104 7.95 -5.27 -22.96
C TYR A 104 8.98 -6.06 -22.14
N HIS A 105 8.53 -7.11 -21.45
CA HIS A 105 9.38 -7.92 -20.59
C HIS A 105 10.15 -9.02 -21.34
N LEU A 106 9.71 -9.42 -22.54
CA LEU A 106 10.30 -10.50 -23.35
C LEU A 106 11.85 -10.55 -23.39
N PRO A 107 12.59 -9.43 -23.49
CA PRO A 107 14.06 -9.47 -23.53
C PRO A 107 14.71 -10.12 -22.29
N ALA A 108 14.03 -10.10 -21.14
CA ALA A 108 14.50 -10.71 -19.89
C ALA A 108 13.58 -11.83 -19.38
N LEU A 109 12.38 -11.96 -19.95
CA LEU A 109 11.31 -12.83 -19.46
C LEU A 109 11.70 -14.30 -19.57
N GLN A 110 11.56 -15.02 -18.46
CA GLN A 110 11.76 -16.46 -18.35
C GLN A 110 10.47 -17.16 -17.92
N PHE A 111 9.70 -16.53 -17.04
CA PHE A 111 8.48 -17.06 -16.45
C PHE A 111 7.31 -16.08 -16.60
N CYS A 112 6.16 -16.54 -17.07
CA CYS A 112 4.96 -15.74 -17.23
C CYS A 112 3.75 -16.49 -16.69
N TRP A 113 3.02 -15.90 -15.75
CA TRP A 113 1.80 -16.45 -15.18
C TRP A 113 0.58 -15.65 -15.64
N LEU A 114 -0.32 -16.32 -16.35
CA LEU A 114 -1.57 -15.73 -16.83
C LEU A 114 -2.72 -16.12 -15.89
N ILE A 115 -3.12 -15.18 -15.03
CA ILE A 115 -4.26 -15.35 -14.12
C ILE A 115 -5.53 -14.89 -14.84
N ALA A 116 -6.48 -15.79 -15.02
CA ALA A 116 -7.72 -15.53 -15.74
C ALA A 116 -8.96 -15.88 -14.91
N THR A 117 -10.12 -15.49 -15.40
CA THR A 117 -11.43 -15.97 -14.97
C THR A 117 -11.93 -17.01 -15.97
N VAL A 118 -13.08 -17.63 -15.70
CA VAL A 118 -13.70 -18.55 -16.67
C VAL A 118 -14.02 -17.83 -17.99
N GLU A 119 -14.47 -16.57 -17.92
CA GLU A 119 -14.83 -15.74 -19.08
C GLU A 119 -13.61 -15.31 -19.90
N SER A 120 -12.47 -15.08 -19.25
CA SER A 120 -11.21 -14.66 -19.90
C SER A 120 -10.28 -15.82 -20.23
N LEU A 121 -10.69 -17.07 -19.97
CA LEU A 121 -9.91 -18.27 -20.25
C LEU A 121 -9.56 -18.41 -21.74
N LYS A 122 -10.49 -18.07 -22.64
CA LYS A 122 -10.24 -18.09 -24.08
C LYS A 122 -9.09 -17.15 -24.47
N THR A 123 -9.07 -15.97 -23.85
CA THR A 123 -8.03 -14.96 -24.05
C THR A 123 -6.69 -15.44 -23.50
N ALA A 124 -6.68 -16.04 -22.31
CA ALA A 124 -5.48 -16.61 -21.72
C ALA A 124 -4.89 -17.75 -22.58
N THR A 125 -5.74 -18.61 -23.14
CA THR A 125 -5.31 -19.67 -24.07
C THR A 125 -4.68 -19.10 -25.33
N LYS A 126 -5.29 -18.07 -25.93
CA LYS A 126 -4.71 -17.42 -27.10
C LYS A 126 -3.36 -16.77 -26.78
N LEU A 127 -3.25 -16.06 -25.66
CA LEU A 127 -1.97 -15.49 -25.19
C LEU A 127 -0.92 -16.58 -24.98
N TYR A 128 -1.29 -17.74 -24.43
CA TYR A 128 -0.34 -18.84 -24.35
C TYR A 128 0.16 -19.26 -25.73
N ASP A 129 -0.75 -19.50 -26.68
CA ASP A 129 -0.38 -19.96 -28.03
C ASP A 129 0.51 -18.94 -28.75
N ASP A 130 0.26 -17.65 -28.59
CA ASP A 130 1.02 -16.56 -29.21
C ASP A 130 2.43 -16.36 -28.61
N TYR A 131 2.66 -16.80 -27.37
CA TYR A 131 3.89 -16.51 -26.61
C TYR A 131 4.68 -17.74 -26.13
N ARG A 132 4.15 -18.96 -26.21
CA ARG A 132 4.85 -20.19 -25.74
C ARG A 132 6.19 -20.47 -26.42
N GLU A 133 6.40 -19.96 -27.62
CA GLU A 133 7.68 -20.09 -28.35
C GLU A 133 8.68 -18.96 -28.00
N LYS A 134 8.19 -17.87 -27.39
CA LYS A 134 8.98 -16.67 -27.06
C LYS A 134 9.34 -16.60 -25.57
N ALA A 135 8.45 -17.06 -24.70
CA ALA A 135 8.63 -17.12 -23.25
C ALA A 135 8.91 -18.57 -22.83
N PRO A 136 10.10 -18.88 -22.26
CA PRO A 136 10.50 -20.25 -21.93
C PRO A 136 9.49 -21.01 -21.06
N HIS A 137 8.91 -20.33 -20.08
CA HIS A 137 7.91 -20.90 -19.18
C HIS A 137 6.71 -19.97 -19.09
N ILE A 138 5.60 -20.36 -19.71
CA ILE A 138 4.34 -19.64 -19.63
C ILE A 138 3.26 -20.57 -19.09
N TYR A 139 2.57 -20.11 -18.05
CA TYR A 139 1.58 -20.88 -17.31
C TYR A 139 0.21 -20.19 -17.41
N TRP A 140 -0.82 -20.97 -17.69
CA TRP A 140 -2.19 -20.49 -17.84
C TRP A 140 -3.17 -21.65 -17.60
N GLY A 141 -4.46 -21.33 -17.52
CA GLY A 141 -5.51 -22.32 -17.70
C GLY A 141 -6.10 -22.93 -16.42
N ALA A 142 -7.22 -23.62 -16.61
CA ALA A 142 -7.97 -24.25 -15.53
C ALA A 142 -7.36 -25.61 -15.10
N PRO A 143 -7.41 -25.96 -13.80
CA PRO A 143 -7.87 -25.13 -12.68
C PRO A 143 -6.77 -24.20 -12.13
N ASN A 144 -5.52 -24.37 -12.56
CA ASN A 144 -4.35 -23.88 -11.82
C ASN A 144 -4.16 -22.36 -11.81
N TYR A 145 -4.73 -21.62 -12.77
CA TYR A 145 -4.61 -20.17 -12.90
C TYR A 145 -5.95 -19.50 -13.23
N VAL A 146 -7.05 -20.12 -12.78
CA VAL A 146 -8.39 -19.55 -12.88
C VAL A 146 -8.86 -19.10 -11.51
N VAL A 147 -9.33 -17.86 -11.40
CA VAL A 147 -9.82 -17.24 -10.17
C VAL A 147 -11.28 -16.82 -10.31
N ASP A 148 -11.95 -16.67 -9.18
CA ASP A 148 -13.29 -16.09 -9.12
C ASP A 148 -13.21 -14.55 -9.26
N PRO A 149 -13.83 -13.94 -10.29
CA PRO A 149 -13.76 -12.50 -10.55
C PRO A 149 -14.35 -11.61 -9.46
N ASP A 150 -15.23 -12.17 -8.61
CA ASP A 150 -15.97 -11.42 -7.59
C ASP A 150 -15.36 -11.62 -6.19
N GLN A 151 -14.35 -12.50 -6.06
CA GLN A 151 -13.67 -12.80 -4.80
C GLN A 151 -12.25 -12.27 -4.80
N ILE A 152 -12.03 -11.17 -4.07
CA ILE A 152 -10.68 -10.57 -3.85
C ILE A 152 -9.69 -11.63 -3.34
N GLN A 153 -10.14 -12.46 -2.39
CA GLN A 153 -9.33 -13.52 -1.79
C GLN A 153 -8.81 -14.53 -2.83
N SER A 154 -9.61 -14.85 -3.84
CA SER A 154 -9.24 -15.83 -4.87
C SER A 154 -8.00 -15.36 -5.66
N THR A 155 -7.96 -14.08 -6.04
CA THR A 155 -6.78 -13.52 -6.72
C THR A 155 -5.61 -13.32 -5.77
N TYR A 156 -5.87 -12.89 -4.53
CA TYR A 156 -4.83 -12.77 -3.51
C TYR A 156 -4.09 -14.10 -3.28
N ASP A 157 -4.83 -15.19 -3.03
CA ASP A 157 -4.28 -16.51 -2.77
C ASP A 157 -3.51 -17.06 -3.98
N MET A 158 -4.01 -16.80 -5.19
CA MET A 158 -3.33 -17.19 -6.43
C MET A 158 -1.97 -16.49 -6.56
N VAL A 159 -1.92 -15.17 -6.35
CA VAL A 159 -0.67 -14.40 -6.42
C VAL A 159 0.28 -14.83 -5.31
N VAL A 160 -0.21 -15.04 -4.08
CA VAL A 160 0.62 -15.55 -2.97
C VAL A 160 1.20 -16.93 -3.29
N LYS A 161 0.39 -17.86 -3.84
CA LYS A 161 0.86 -19.18 -4.28
C LYS A 161 1.97 -19.05 -5.33
N ILE A 162 1.79 -18.21 -6.34
CA ILE A 162 2.80 -17.98 -7.37
C ILE A 162 4.09 -17.45 -6.74
N LEU A 163 4.00 -16.45 -5.86
CA LEU A 163 5.18 -15.83 -5.24
C LEU A 163 5.92 -16.76 -4.28
N GLU A 164 5.22 -17.47 -3.40
CA GLU A 164 5.82 -18.23 -2.31
C GLU A 164 6.18 -19.67 -2.69
N VAL A 165 5.55 -20.21 -3.73
CA VAL A 165 5.77 -21.59 -4.16
C VAL A 165 6.42 -21.61 -5.53
N GLU A 166 5.75 -21.10 -6.56
CA GLU A 166 6.17 -21.32 -7.95
C GLU A 166 7.44 -20.52 -8.30
N ALA A 167 7.49 -19.24 -7.95
CA ALA A 167 8.63 -18.38 -8.18
C ALA A 167 9.85 -18.78 -7.35
N VAL A 168 9.64 -19.21 -6.09
CA VAL A 168 10.71 -19.74 -5.23
C VAL A 168 11.29 -21.03 -5.81
N ASN A 169 10.44 -21.96 -6.27
CA ASN A 169 10.89 -23.20 -6.91
C ASN A 169 11.63 -22.93 -8.24
N ALA A 170 11.29 -21.84 -8.93
CA ALA A 170 12.00 -21.35 -10.11
C ALA A 170 13.30 -20.59 -9.78
N GLY A 171 13.63 -20.39 -8.50
CA GLY A 171 14.83 -19.67 -8.07
C GLY A 171 14.77 -18.14 -8.28
N LEU A 172 13.57 -17.58 -8.44
CA LEU A 172 13.36 -16.15 -8.62
C LEU A 172 13.28 -15.42 -7.28
N LYS A 173 13.82 -14.21 -7.22
CA LYS A 173 13.64 -13.29 -6.09
C LYS A 173 12.51 -12.31 -6.40
N SER A 174 11.96 -11.64 -5.38
CA SER A 174 10.93 -10.60 -5.60
C SER A 174 11.41 -9.49 -6.56
N SER A 175 12.71 -9.18 -6.59
CA SER A 175 13.29 -8.22 -7.53
C SER A 175 13.37 -8.71 -8.99
N ASP A 176 13.21 -10.00 -9.23
CA ASP A 176 13.15 -10.58 -10.58
C ASP A 176 11.71 -10.58 -11.14
N LEU A 177 10.72 -10.23 -10.31
CA LEU A 177 9.30 -10.35 -10.58
C LEU A 177 8.63 -8.97 -10.69
N ILE A 178 7.54 -8.89 -11.45
CA ILE A 178 6.61 -7.76 -11.45
C ILE A 178 5.19 -8.26 -11.78
N ALA A 179 4.18 -7.58 -11.27
CA ALA A 179 2.78 -7.90 -11.55
C ALA A 179 2.12 -6.81 -12.41
N ASP A 180 1.56 -7.18 -13.56
CA ASP A 180 0.71 -6.31 -14.38
C ASP A 180 -0.74 -6.43 -13.94
N MET A 181 -1.27 -5.32 -13.42
CA MET A 181 -2.63 -5.25 -12.90
C MET A 181 -3.60 -4.55 -13.85
N THR A 182 -3.19 -4.32 -15.11
CA THR A 182 -3.99 -3.55 -16.08
C THR A 182 -5.28 -4.25 -16.45
N GLY A 183 -5.22 -5.57 -16.61
CA GLY A 183 -6.36 -6.41 -16.95
C GLY A 183 -7.16 -6.86 -15.73
N GLY A 184 -8.04 -7.84 -15.96
CA GLY A 184 -8.92 -8.39 -14.93
C GLY A 184 -10.06 -7.46 -14.50
N THR A 185 -10.81 -7.89 -13.49
CA THR A 185 -11.86 -7.09 -12.84
C THR A 185 -11.25 -6.28 -11.68
N LYS A 186 -11.98 -5.27 -11.18
CA LYS A 186 -11.52 -4.47 -10.03
C LYS A 186 -11.24 -5.32 -8.77
N PRO A 187 -12.07 -6.33 -8.41
CA PRO A 187 -11.72 -7.24 -7.32
C PRO A 187 -10.41 -8.01 -7.57
N MET A 188 -10.14 -8.46 -8.80
CA MET A 188 -8.87 -9.12 -9.14
C MET A 188 -7.68 -8.17 -8.96
N THR A 189 -7.76 -6.96 -9.52
CA THR A 189 -6.72 -5.92 -9.36
C THR A 189 -6.48 -5.61 -7.89
N THR A 190 -7.55 -5.53 -7.08
CA THR A 190 -7.44 -5.34 -5.62
C THR A 190 -6.72 -6.51 -4.94
N GLY A 191 -7.10 -7.75 -5.26
CA GLY A 191 -6.49 -8.95 -4.68
C GLY A 191 -5.00 -9.07 -5.00
N MET A 192 -4.64 -8.83 -6.27
CA MET A 192 -3.25 -8.74 -6.70
C MET A 192 -2.50 -7.62 -5.99
N GLY A 193 -3.10 -6.42 -5.93
CA GLY A 193 -2.54 -5.27 -5.22
C GLY A 193 -2.19 -5.56 -3.77
N LEU A 194 -3.14 -6.17 -3.03
CA LEU A 194 -2.94 -6.57 -1.64
C LEU A 194 -1.83 -7.61 -1.49
N ALA A 195 -1.79 -8.63 -2.35
CA ALA A 195 -0.76 -9.65 -2.31
C ALA A 195 0.64 -9.06 -2.57
N CYS A 196 0.75 -8.19 -3.57
CA CYS A 196 2.01 -7.53 -3.93
C CYS A 196 2.51 -6.60 -2.83
N MET A 197 1.64 -5.76 -2.26
CA MET A 197 2.01 -4.90 -1.13
C MET A 197 2.45 -5.71 0.09
N ALA A 198 1.73 -6.79 0.42
CA ALA A 198 2.08 -7.66 1.56
C ALA A 198 3.43 -8.37 1.38
N ARG A 199 3.88 -8.60 0.14
CA ARG A 199 5.15 -9.30 -0.19
C ARG A 199 6.22 -8.41 -0.79
N ASN A 200 6.03 -7.09 -0.76
CA ASN A 200 6.95 -6.12 -1.33
C ASN A 200 7.33 -6.45 -2.80
N LEU A 201 6.31 -6.79 -3.60
CA LEU A 201 6.44 -7.02 -5.03
C LEU A 201 6.18 -5.72 -5.80
N ASP A 202 7.01 -5.45 -6.80
CA ASP A 202 6.76 -4.37 -7.76
C ASP A 202 5.50 -4.66 -8.59
N MET A 203 4.75 -3.61 -8.89
CA MET A 203 3.58 -3.70 -9.76
C MET A 203 3.69 -2.70 -10.91
N GLU A 204 2.98 -2.97 -11.99
CA GLU A 204 2.85 -2.08 -13.13
C GLU A 204 1.43 -2.01 -13.66
N TYR A 205 1.18 -0.97 -14.44
CA TYR A 205 0.04 -0.90 -15.34
C TYR A 205 0.47 -0.33 -16.70
N MET A 206 -0.26 -0.69 -17.75
CA MET A 206 -0.02 -0.29 -19.12
C MET A 206 -0.77 1.00 -19.41
N LYS A 207 -0.03 2.10 -19.59
CA LYS A 207 -0.58 3.42 -19.89
C LYS A 207 -0.70 3.63 -21.39
N ALA A 208 -1.93 3.79 -21.85
CA ALA A 208 -2.22 4.23 -23.21
C ALA A 208 -2.23 5.78 -23.29
N PRO A 209 -1.51 6.40 -24.23
CA PRO A 209 -1.57 7.84 -24.44
C PRO A 209 -2.99 8.32 -24.75
N ARG A 210 -3.36 9.46 -24.18
CA ARG A 210 -4.68 10.07 -24.37
C ARG A 210 -4.54 11.43 -25.03
N ASP A 211 -5.48 11.77 -25.91
CA ASP A 211 -5.56 13.09 -26.51
C ASP A 211 -6.09 14.13 -25.51
N SER A 212 -6.18 15.38 -25.95
CA SER A 212 -6.71 16.49 -25.15
C SER A 212 -8.18 16.32 -24.71
N THR A 213 -8.91 15.38 -25.32
CA THR A 213 -10.30 15.03 -24.96
C THR A 213 -10.37 13.86 -23.98
N GLY A 214 -9.23 13.29 -23.59
CA GLY A 214 -9.12 12.14 -22.71
C GLY A 214 -9.36 10.79 -23.40
N GLN A 215 -9.51 10.76 -24.72
CA GLN A 215 -9.68 9.53 -25.50
C GLN A 215 -8.34 8.88 -25.80
N ILE A 216 -8.31 7.54 -25.88
CA ILE A 216 -7.09 6.82 -26.22
C ILE A 216 -6.70 7.13 -27.66
N ILE A 217 -5.45 7.57 -27.86
CA ILE A 217 -4.89 7.80 -29.19
C ILE A 217 -4.71 6.44 -29.86
N ARG A 218 -5.51 6.15 -30.89
CA ARG A 218 -5.46 4.88 -31.61
C ARG A 218 -4.08 4.68 -32.26
N GLY A 219 -3.50 3.50 -32.06
CA GLY A 219 -2.18 3.15 -32.60
C GLY A 219 -0.99 3.75 -31.83
N ALA A 220 -1.24 4.53 -30.77
CA ALA A 220 -0.16 4.98 -29.91
C ALA A 220 0.45 3.81 -29.13
N LYS A 221 1.77 3.87 -28.93
CA LYS A 221 2.48 2.86 -28.15
C LYS A 221 2.03 2.91 -26.69
N VAL A 222 1.60 1.77 -26.17
CA VAL A 222 1.28 1.59 -24.75
C VAL A 222 2.58 1.32 -24.00
N GLU A 223 2.76 1.95 -22.83
CA GLU A 223 4.00 1.83 -22.05
C GLU A 223 3.70 1.38 -20.61
N PRO A 224 4.53 0.51 -20.02
CA PRO A 224 4.37 0.12 -18.63
C PRO A 224 4.82 1.25 -17.70
N ILE A 225 4.01 1.50 -16.69
CA ILE A 225 4.30 2.44 -15.62
C ILE A 225 4.34 1.66 -14.32
N ARG A 226 5.48 1.72 -13.63
CA ARG A 226 5.67 1.09 -12.34
C ARG A 226 4.86 1.84 -11.28
N ILE A 227 4.13 1.08 -10.48
CA ILE A 227 3.41 1.59 -9.32
C ILE A 227 4.40 1.68 -8.16
N ASP A 228 4.51 2.85 -7.55
CA ASP A 228 5.30 3.05 -6.34
C ASP A 228 4.53 2.48 -5.13
N THR A 229 4.99 1.33 -4.63
CA THR A 229 4.43 0.64 -3.46
C THR A 229 5.14 0.98 -2.15
N THR A 230 6.16 1.85 -2.16
CA THR A 230 6.88 2.28 -0.95
C THR A 230 6.04 3.18 -0.02
N PHE A 231 4.74 3.27 -0.26
CA PHE A 231 3.77 4.11 0.44
C PHE A 231 3.09 3.43 1.65
N ILE A 232 3.82 2.71 2.50
CA ILE A 232 3.24 2.31 3.81
C ILE A 232 3.70 3.30 4.88
N PRO A 233 2.97 4.41 5.13
CA PRO A 233 3.15 5.13 6.38
C PRO A 233 2.84 4.17 7.54
N ALA A 234 3.64 4.22 8.61
CA ALA A 234 3.38 3.43 9.80
C ALA A 234 1.92 3.63 10.23
N ALA A 235 1.18 2.53 10.37
CA ALA A 235 -0.26 2.54 10.58
C ALA A 235 -0.64 3.47 11.75
N LYS A 236 -1.41 4.52 11.45
CA LYS A 236 -2.35 5.07 12.42
C LYS A 236 -3.72 4.51 12.03
N PRO A 237 -4.44 3.82 12.93
CA PRO A 237 -5.79 3.37 12.64
C PRO A 237 -6.67 4.59 12.26
N PHE A 238 -7.42 4.44 11.18
CA PHE A 238 -8.43 5.41 10.78
C PHE A 238 -9.54 5.39 11.85
N GLY A 239 -9.67 6.46 12.64
CA GLY A 239 -10.73 6.60 13.65
C GLY A 239 -10.26 6.64 15.11
N GLU A 240 -8.96 6.61 15.37
CA GLU A 240 -8.41 7.01 16.68
C GLU A 240 -7.97 8.47 16.72
#